data_AF-A0A7S1U7F1-F1
#
_entry.id   AF-A0A7S1U7F1-F1
#
_cell.length_a   1.000
_cell.length_b   1.000
_cell.length_c   1.000
_cell.angle_alpha   90.00
_cell.angle_beta   90.00
_cell.angle_gamma   90.00
#
_symmetry.space_group_name_H-M   'P 1'
#
loop_
_entity.id
_entity.type
_entity.pdbx_description
1 polymer ?
#
loop_
_entity_poly.entity_id
_entity_poly.type
_entity_poly.pdbx_seq_one_letter_code
_entity_poly.pdbx_strand_id
1 'polypeptide(L)'
;NPNPKPNPNPNPKVGWGAASAWTPAVLRERASGSYVYVMERDPHPLGLESALDLFGYALQRRLTTLGLALRNASNPNRYLATQGLKGHVYQPPLAGTSLKADVPPPPFLNGWPLRTVGLWLGAAPVAAVPGAGAASRLHHDAHDNLNCVVAGTKVFYLFAPEAAIPTFGERVGLAGGVHR
;
A
#
# COMPACT_ATOMS: atom_id res chain seq x y z
N ASN A 1 -2.24 1.81 43.69
CA ASN A 1 -1.55 1.95 42.39
C ASN A 1 -1.68 0.60 41.67
N PRO A 2 -2.60 0.40 40.72
CA PRO A 2 -2.70 -0.89 40.04
C PRO A 2 -1.45 -1.05 39.16
N ASN A 3 -0.78 -2.21 39.30
CA ASN A 3 0.40 -2.54 38.51
C ASN A 3 0.13 -2.31 37.01
N PRO A 4 1.01 -1.60 36.29
CA PRO A 4 0.90 -1.52 34.84
C PRO A 4 0.94 -2.94 34.28
N LYS A 5 -0.10 -3.30 33.51
CA LYS A 5 -0.14 -4.59 32.82
C LYS A 5 1.14 -4.72 31.97
N PRO A 6 1.77 -5.90 31.93
CA PRO A 6 2.96 -6.10 31.12
C PRO A 6 2.69 -5.67 29.68
N ASN A 7 3.60 -4.85 29.15
CA ASN A 7 3.54 -4.34 27.79
C ASN A 7 3.43 -5.55 26.84
N PRO A 8 2.31 -5.75 26.14
CA PRO A 8 2.20 -6.85 25.19
C PRO A 8 3.30 -6.67 24.17
N ASN A 9 4.03 -7.77 23.91
CA ASN A 9 5.17 -7.83 22.99
C ASN A 9 5.02 -6.84 21.82
N PRO A 10 5.89 -5.82 21.67
CA PRO A 10 5.67 -4.68 20.78
C PRO A 10 5.56 -5.06 19.30
N ASN A 11 5.91 -6.31 18.96
CA ASN A 11 5.75 -6.89 17.65
C ASN A 11 4.94 -8.19 17.73
N PRO A 12 3.59 -8.12 17.80
CA PRO A 12 2.78 -9.31 17.64
C PRO A 12 3.03 -9.87 16.23
N LYS A 13 3.83 -10.94 16.14
CA LYS A 13 3.96 -11.69 14.90
C LYS A 13 2.58 -12.23 14.58
N VAL A 14 2.01 -11.82 13.46
CA VAL A 14 0.65 -12.22 13.06
C VAL A 14 0.55 -13.73 12.76
N GLY A 15 1.69 -14.45 12.72
CA GLY A 15 1.75 -15.90 12.55
C GLY A 15 1.25 -16.39 11.19
N TRP A 16 1.16 -15.48 10.22
CA TRP A 16 0.66 -15.77 8.88
C TRP A 16 1.61 -16.69 8.12
N GLY A 17 1.05 -17.74 7.50
CA GLY A 17 1.81 -18.62 6.60
C GLY A 17 2.44 -17.84 5.44
N ALA A 18 1.86 -16.71 5.07
CA ALA A 18 2.40 -15.81 4.04
C ALA A 18 3.84 -15.38 4.33
N ALA A 19 4.16 -15.06 5.59
CA ALA A 19 5.49 -14.55 5.99
C ALA A 19 6.62 -15.56 5.76
N SER A 20 6.32 -16.87 5.78
CA SER A 20 7.30 -17.93 5.55
C SER A 20 7.20 -18.55 4.15
N ALA A 21 6.04 -18.48 3.50
CA ALA A 21 5.75 -19.24 2.28
C ALA A 21 5.71 -18.40 1.00
N TRP A 22 5.44 -17.10 1.08
CA TRP A 22 5.21 -16.31 -0.13
C TRP A 22 6.52 -15.96 -0.84
N THR A 23 6.71 -16.60 -1.99
CA THR A 23 7.73 -16.28 -2.97
C THR A 23 7.08 -15.97 -4.32
N PRO A 24 7.77 -15.29 -5.25
CA PRO A 24 7.25 -15.09 -6.60
C PRO A 24 6.88 -16.41 -7.32
N ALA A 25 7.55 -17.52 -7.00
CA ALA A 25 7.20 -18.84 -7.53
C ALA A 25 5.85 -19.33 -7.00
N VAL A 26 5.67 -19.32 -5.68
CA VAL A 26 4.42 -19.74 -5.02
C VAL A 26 3.23 -18.88 -5.45
N LEU A 27 3.42 -17.56 -5.58
CA LEU A 27 2.36 -16.66 -6.05
C LEU A 27 1.97 -16.94 -7.51
N ARG A 28 2.94 -17.26 -8.38
CA ARG A 28 2.66 -17.67 -9.76
C ARG A 28 1.91 -19.00 -9.82
N GLU A 29 2.35 -19.99 -9.06
CA GLU A 29 1.71 -21.31 -9.02
C GLU A 29 0.25 -21.20 -8.59
N ARG A 30 -0.02 -20.50 -7.47
CA ARG A 30 -1.34 -20.49 -6.84
C ARG A 30 -2.32 -19.50 -7.43
N ALA A 31 -1.85 -18.47 -8.14
CA ALA A 31 -2.70 -17.36 -8.56
C ALA A 31 -2.28 -16.65 -9.86
N SER A 32 -1.40 -17.23 -10.70
CA SER A 32 -0.95 -16.55 -11.92
C SER A 32 -2.07 -16.10 -12.86
N GLY A 33 -3.18 -16.84 -12.91
CA GLY A 33 -4.36 -16.52 -13.74
C GLY A 33 -5.28 -15.46 -13.14
N SER A 34 -5.11 -15.06 -11.88
CA SER A 34 -5.98 -14.07 -11.24
C SER A 34 -5.78 -12.69 -11.85
N TYR A 35 -6.88 -12.03 -12.21
CA TYR A 35 -6.85 -10.65 -12.65
C TYR A 35 -6.61 -9.68 -11.48
N VAL A 36 -5.67 -8.77 -11.67
CA VAL A 36 -5.22 -7.77 -10.70
C VAL A 36 -5.06 -6.42 -11.38
N TYR A 37 -5.16 -5.35 -10.60
CA TYR A 37 -4.83 -4.02 -11.08
C TYR A 37 -3.39 -3.68 -10.76
N VAL A 38 -2.68 -3.21 -11.78
CA VAL A 38 -1.34 -2.65 -11.66
C VAL A 38 -1.43 -1.17 -11.99
N MET A 39 -0.82 -0.35 -11.16
CA MET A 39 -0.58 1.05 -11.43
C MET A 39 0.70 1.19 -12.24
N GLU A 40 0.66 1.97 -13.31
CA GLU A 40 1.82 2.32 -14.12
C GLU A 40 2.12 3.82 -13.98
N ARG A 41 3.39 4.19 -13.76
CA ARG A 41 3.79 5.59 -13.87
C ARG A 41 3.68 6.01 -15.32
N ASP A 42 3.12 7.19 -15.55
CA ASP A 42 3.16 7.80 -16.86
C ASP A 42 4.54 8.46 -17.00
N PRO A 43 5.41 8.04 -17.92
CA PRO A 43 6.68 8.72 -18.11
C PRO A 43 6.40 10.14 -18.59
N HIS A 44 6.79 11.14 -17.82
CA HIS A 44 6.65 12.53 -18.24
C HIS A 44 7.31 12.71 -19.63
N PRO A 45 6.63 13.31 -20.63
CA PRO A 45 7.11 13.35 -22.03
C PRO A 45 8.47 14.01 -22.23
N LEU A 46 8.93 14.80 -21.25
CA LEU A 46 10.22 15.49 -21.26
C LEU A 46 11.32 14.77 -20.45
N GLY A 47 11.08 13.57 -19.92
CA GLY A 47 12.07 12.83 -19.12
C GLY A 47 12.43 13.49 -17.79
N LEU A 48 11.72 14.54 -17.39
CA LEU A 48 11.83 15.16 -16.09
C LEU A 48 11.04 14.31 -15.11
N GLU A 49 11.73 13.51 -14.28
CA GLU A 49 11.15 12.89 -13.09
C GLU A 49 10.64 14.02 -12.19
N SER A 50 9.36 14.34 -12.30
CA SER A 50 8.78 15.33 -11.40
C SER A 50 8.54 14.64 -10.06
N ALA A 51 8.65 15.37 -8.95
CA ALA A 51 8.16 14.90 -7.66
C ALA A 51 6.64 14.54 -7.65
N LEU A 52 5.96 14.71 -8.79
CA LEU A 52 4.58 14.31 -9.05
C LEU A 52 4.45 12.90 -9.69
N ASP A 53 5.56 12.24 -10.10
CA ASP A 53 5.61 10.88 -10.70
C ASP A 53 5.46 9.75 -9.67
N LEU A 54 4.52 9.91 -8.76
CA LEU A 54 4.22 8.96 -7.70
C LEU A 54 2.89 8.26 -7.99
N PHE A 55 2.78 6.99 -7.57
CA PHE A 55 1.53 6.24 -7.74
C PHE A 55 0.39 6.84 -6.91
N GLY A 56 -0.81 6.96 -7.51
CA GLY A 56 -1.98 7.42 -6.74
C GLY A 56 -3.18 7.94 -7.53
N TYR A 57 -3.10 8.10 -8.86
CA TYR A 57 -4.26 8.54 -9.65
C TYR A 57 -5.01 7.37 -10.31
N ALA A 58 -6.34 7.42 -10.29
CA ALA A 58 -7.20 6.38 -10.85
C ALA A 58 -6.95 6.10 -12.35
N LEU A 59 -6.44 7.08 -13.10
CA LEU A 59 -6.14 6.99 -14.53
C LEU A 59 -4.93 6.08 -14.86
N GLN A 60 -4.15 5.67 -13.86
CA GLN A 60 -2.92 4.89 -14.05
C GLN A 60 -3.11 3.38 -13.90
N ARG A 61 -4.36 2.90 -13.76
CA ARG A 61 -4.66 1.49 -13.47
C ARG A 61 -4.88 0.67 -14.73
N ARG A 62 -4.10 -0.39 -14.90
CA ARG A 62 -4.30 -1.41 -15.95
C ARG A 62 -4.69 -2.74 -15.34
N LEU A 63 -5.68 -3.40 -15.93
CA LEU A 63 -6.04 -4.77 -15.57
C LEU A 63 -5.06 -5.73 -16.25
N THR A 64 -4.50 -6.66 -15.49
CA THR A 64 -3.60 -7.70 -15.99
C THR A 64 -3.71 -8.96 -15.16
N THR A 65 -2.98 -10.02 -15.49
CA THR A 65 -2.89 -11.22 -14.64
C THR A 65 -1.75 -11.10 -13.65
N LEU A 66 -1.89 -11.69 -12.46
CA LEU A 66 -0.84 -11.70 -11.44
C LEU A 66 0.47 -12.30 -12.00
N GLY A 67 0.38 -13.34 -12.83
CA GLY A 67 1.54 -13.94 -13.46
C GLY A 67 2.34 -12.96 -14.31
N LEU A 68 1.66 -12.09 -15.07
CA LEU A 68 2.32 -11.04 -15.85
C LEU A 68 2.85 -9.91 -14.95
N ALA A 69 2.10 -9.53 -13.92
CA ALA A 69 2.56 -8.54 -12.94
C ALA A 69 3.86 -9.00 -12.26
N LEU A 70 3.95 -10.26 -11.82
CA LEU A 70 5.12 -10.85 -11.17
C LEU A 70 6.35 -10.90 -12.09
N ARG A 71 6.16 -11.20 -13.39
CA ARG A 71 7.26 -11.14 -14.38
C ARG A 71 7.85 -9.74 -14.53
N ASN A 72 7.05 -8.71 -14.26
CA ASN A 72 7.44 -7.32 -14.38
C ASN A 72 7.63 -6.65 -13.01
N ALA A 73 7.74 -7.41 -11.92
CA ALA A 73 7.79 -6.85 -10.57
C ALA A 73 9.07 -6.05 -10.29
N SER A 74 10.12 -6.25 -11.08
CA SER A 74 11.36 -5.46 -11.04
C SER A 74 11.25 -4.12 -11.77
N ASN A 75 10.15 -3.86 -12.50
CA ASN A 75 9.96 -2.59 -13.19
C ASN A 75 9.58 -1.50 -12.16
N PRO A 76 10.41 -0.46 -11.97
CA PRO A 76 10.16 0.59 -10.98
C PRO A 76 8.93 1.44 -11.31
N ASN A 77 8.49 1.42 -12.56
CA ASN A 77 7.30 2.14 -13.03
C ASN A 77 6.01 1.34 -12.87
N ARG A 78 6.06 0.15 -12.26
CA ARG A 78 4.89 -0.67 -11.98
C ARG A 78 4.72 -0.95 -10.50
N TYR A 79 3.48 -0.87 -10.06
CA TYR A 79 3.09 -1.19 -8.69
C TYR A 79 1.74 -1.88 -8.67
N LEU A 80 1.72 -3.12 -8.21
CA LEU A 80 0.48 -3.85 -7.97
C LEU A 80 -0.17 -3.28 -6.71
N ALA A 81 -1.42 -2.85 -6.83
CA ALA A 81 -2.23 -2.34 -5.75
C ALA A 81 -3.63 -2.90 -5.85
N THR A 82 -3.93 -3.91 -5.05
CA THR A 82 -5.20 -4.61 -5.15
C THR A 82 -6.23 -3.90 -4.29
N GLN A 83 -6.86 -2.88 -4.86
CA GLN A 83 -7.98 -2.17 -4.26
C GLN A 83 -9.02 -1.94 -5.35
N GLY A 84 -10.27 -2.39 -5.21
CA GLY A 84 -11.32 -1.94 -6.13
C GLY A 84 -12.51 -2.85 -6.34
N LEU A 85 -12.50 -4.08 -5.82
CA LEU A 85 -13.71 -4.89 -5.77
C LEU A 85 -14.60 -4.39 -4.63
N LYS A 86 -15.69 -3.71 -4.99
CA LYS A 86 -16.73 -3.30 -4.03
C LYS A 86 -17.43 -4.54 -3.46
N GLY A 87 -17.71 -4.54 -2.16
CA GLY A 87 -18.44 -5.62 -1.50
C GLY A 87 -17.62 -6.86 -1.15
N HIS A 88 -16.31 -6.89 -1.45
CA HIS A 88 -15.44 -8.02 -1.12
C HIS A 88 -14.41 -7.61 -0.06
N VAL A 89 -14.33 -8.41 1.02
CA VAL A 89 -13.29 -8.22 2.04
C VAL A 89 -11.92 -8.52 1.45
N TYR A 90 -11.69 -9.72 0.93
CA TYR A 90 -10.44 -10.05 0.26
C TYR A 90 -10.45 -9.53 -1.17
N GLN A 91 -9.39 -8.86 -1.59
CA GLN A 91 -9.21 -8.37 -2.96
C GLN A 91 -8.43 -9.42 -3.78
N PRO A 92 -8.58 -9.49 -5.11
CA PRO A 92 -7.76 -10.36 -5.95
C PRO A 92 -6.27 -10.01 -5.77
N PRO A 93 -5.34 -10.97 -5.75
CA PRO A 93 -5.56 -12.39 -6.03
C PRO A 93 -6.04 -13.20 -4.82
N LEU A 94 -6.20 -12.61 -3.64
CA LEU A 94 -6.60 -13.33 -2.44
C LEU A 94 -8.04 -13.86 -2.57
N ALA A 95 -8.94 -13.07 -3.16
CA ALA A 95 -10.27 -13.53 -3.51
C ALA A 95 -10.21 -14.68 -4.53
N GLY A 96 -10.84 -15.81 -4.19
CA GLY A 96 -11.02 -16.92 -5.12
C GLY A 96 -9.78 -17.78 -5.35
N THR A 97 -8.71 -17.62 -4.56
CA THR A 97 -7.54 -18.49 -4.60
C THR A 97 -7.21 -19.05 -3.23
N SER A 98 -6.31 -20.05 -3.20
CA SER A 98 -5.83 -20.62 -1.94
C SER A 98 -4.99 -19.63 -1.12
N LEU A 99 -4.53 -18.51 -1.68
CA LEU A 99 -3.70 -17.52 -0.96
C LEU A 99 -4.43 -16.88 0.23
N LYS A 100 -5.77 -16.84 0.20
CA LYS A 100 -6.58 -16.31 1.31
C LYS A 100 -6.28 -17.01 2.64
N ALA A 101 -6.03 -18.33 2.61
CA ALA A 101 -5.79 -19.11 3.82
C ALA A 101 -4.50 -18.71 4.55
N ASP A 102 -3.55 -18.07 3.84
CA ASP A 102 -2.26 -17.69 4.39
C ASP A 102 -2.29 -16.36 5.15
N VAL A 103 -3.40 -15.61 5.02
CA VAL A 103 -3.62 -14.29 5.62
C VAL A 103 -4.97 -14.22 6.38
N PRO A 104 -5.14 -15.03 7.44
CA PRO A 104 -6.33 -14.98 8.28
C PRO A 104 -6.44 -13.64 9.02
N PRO A 105 -7.64 -13.21 9.44
CA PRO A 105 -7.79 -12.05 10.31
C PRO A 105 -6.87 -12.15 11.54
N PRO A 106 -6.11 -11.09 11.87
CA PRO A 106 -5.27 -11.10 13.06
C PRO A 106 -6.07 -11.34 14.34
N PRO A 107 -5.62 -12.23 15.24
CA PRO A 107 -6.36 -12.53 16.49
C PRO A 107 -6.61 -11.29 17.36
N PHE A 108 -5.70 -10.32 17.34
CA PHE A 108 -5.82 -9.08 18.12
C PHE A 108 -6.96 -8.17 17.65
N LEU A 109 -7.54 -8.41 16.46
CA LEU A 109 -8.74 -7.69 16.05
C LEU A 109 -9.96 -8.07 16.89
N ASN A 110 -9.94 -9.18 17.65
CA ASN A 110 -10.99 -9.55 18.61
C ASN A 110 -12.43 -9.39 18.06
N GLY A 111 -12.66 -9.85 16.83
CA GLY A 111 -13.98 -9.79 16.16
C GLY A 111 -14.29 -8.49 15.43
N TRP A 112 -13.40 -7.49 15.43
CA TRP A 112 -13.57 -6.28 14.63
C TRP A 112 -13.58 -6.63 13.14
N PRO A 113 -14.57 -6.12 12.37
CA PRO A 113 -14.75 -6.53 10.99
C PRO A 113 -13.63 -5.96 10.09
N LEU A 114 -13.07 -6.81 9.24
CA LEU A 114 -12.19 -6.38 8.17
C LEU A 114 -13.02 -5.80 7.03
N ARG A 115 -12.75 -4.54 6.66
CA ARG A 115 -13.40 -3.92 5.50
C ARG A 115 -12.79 -4.41 4.18
N THR A 116 -11.47 -4.40 4.09
CA THR A 116 -10.72 -4.83 2.90
C THR A 116 -9.36 -5.40 3.28
N VAL A 117 -8.95 -6.48 2.60
CA VAL A 117 -7.61 -7.10 2.66
C VAL A 117 -7.03 -7.09 1.26
N GLY A 118 -5.95 -6.33 1.08
CA GLY A 118 -5.24 -6.18 -0.18
C GLY A 118 -3.83 -6.78 -0.15
N LEU A 119 -3.30 -7.01 -1.35
CA LEU A 119 -1.92 -7.29 -1.65
C LEU A 119 -1.31 -6.08 -2.38
N TRP A 120 -0.07 -5.76 -2.01
CA TRP A 120 0.75 -4.77 -2.69
C TRP A 120 2.09 -5.39 -3.05
N LEU A 121 2.59 -5.05 -4.23
CA LEU A 121 3.90 -5.50 -4.72
C LEU A 121 4.50 -4.40 -5.59
N GLY A 122 5.77 -4.08 -5.37
CA GLY A 122 6.50 -3.11 -6.16
C GLY A 122 8.00 -3.33 -6.11
N ALA A 123 8.70 -2.74 -7.06
CA ALA A 123 10.16 -2.80 -7.09
C ALA A 123 10.76 -1.98 -5.94
N ALA A 124 11.86 -2.47 -5.38
CA ALA A 124 12.69 -1.69 -4.47
C ALA A 124 13.42 -0.56 -5.23
N PRO A 125 13.81 0.53 -4.54
CA PRO A 125 14.72 1.51 -5.09
C PRO A 125 16.03 0.86 -5.54
N VAL A 126 16.51 1.23 -6.72
CA VAL A 126 17.87 0.90 -7.17
C VAL A 126 18.80 1.98 -6.63
N ALA A 127 19.85 1.60 -5.90
CA ALA A 127 20.72 2.52 -5.15
C ALA A 127 21.30 3.68 -5.99
N ALA A 128 21.41 3.50 -7.32
CA ALA A 128 21.95 4.48 -8.24
C ALA A 128 20.97 5.61 -8.63
N VAL A 129 19.67 5.51 -8.30
CA VAL A 129 18.65 6.46 -8.75
C VAL A 129 17.76 6.87 -7.57
N PRO A 130 17.97 8.07 -6.98
CA PRO A 130 17.07 8.63 -5.98
C PRO A 130 15.64 8.73 -6.53
N GLY A 131 14.65 8.20 -5.80
CA GLY A 131 13.26 8.16 -6.27
C GLY A 131 12.89 6.96 -7.16
N ALA A 132 13.87 6.11 -7.51
CA ALA A 132 13.58 4.83 -8.16
C ALA A 132 12.83 3.88 -7.22
N GLY A 133 12.14 2.91 -7.81
CA GLY A 133 11.31 1.95 -7.09
C GLY A 133 9.90 2.45 -6.83
N ALA A 134 9.03 1.55 -6.37
CA ALA A 134 7.63 1.84 -6.24
C ALA A 134 7.32 2.58 -4.93
N ALA A 135 6.78 3.79 -5.07
CA ALA A 135 6.41 4.66 -3.95
C ALA A 135 4.98 5.18 -4.10
N SER A 136 4.22 5.13 -3.02
CA SER A 136 2.90 5.78 -2.92
C SER A 136 3.08 7.24 -2.51
N ARG A 137 2.18 8.11 -2.97
CA ARG A 137 2.11 9.50 -2.53
C ARG A 137 1.77 9.62 -1.04
N LEU A 138 2.08 10.77 -0.46
CA LEU A 138 1.44 11.18 0.78
C LEU A 138 -0.07 11.30 0.54
N HIS A 139 -0.85 10.56 1.32
CA HIS A 139 -2.31 10.56 1.32
C HIS A 139 -2.80 10.15 2.70
N HIS A 140 -4.10 10.34 2.94
CA HIS A 140 -4.78 9.77 4.09
C HIS A 140 -5.82 8.75 3.60
N ASP A 141 -6.03 7.69 4.38
CA ASP A 141 -7.12 6.76 4.19
C ASP A 141 -8.33 7.21 5.04
N ALA A 142 -9.54 6.80 4.64
CA ALA A 142 -10.76 7.04 5.42
C ALA A 142 -10.98 6.00 6.53
N HIS A 143 -10.07 5.03 6.67
CA HIS A 143 -10.19 3.88 7.56
C HIS A 143 -8.87 3.59 8.26
N ASP A 144 -8.96 2.95 9.42
CA ASP A 144 -7.80 2.35 10.07
C ASP A 144 -7.15 1.32 9.15
N ASN A 145 -5.81 1.31 9.13
CA ASN A 145 -5.05 0.49 8.20
C ASN A 145 -3.99 -0.33 8.94
N LEU A 146 -4.00 -1.64 8.76
CA LEU A 146 -2.97 -2.55 9.23
C LEU A 146 -2.08 -2.96 8.05
N ASN A 147 -0.87 -2.38 7.99
CA ASN A 147 0.13 -2.74 6.98
C ASN A 147 1.03 -3.88 7.50
N CYS A 148 1.03 -5.02 6.82
CA CYS A 148 1.90 -6.16 7.11
C CYS A 148 2.91 -6.36 5.97
N VAL A 149 4.20 -6.18 6.25
CA VAL A 149 5.27 -6.47 5.28
C VAL A 149 5.58 -7.96 5.30
N VAL A 150 5.25 -8.66 4.22
CA VAL A 150 5.47 -10.11 4.08
C VAL A 150 6.89 -10.43 3.59
N ALA A 151 7.44 -9.60 2.70
CA ALA A 151 8.79 -9.74 2.18
C ALA A 151 9.38 -8.36 1.85
N GLY A 152 10.70 -8.19 2.04
CA GLY A 152 11.42 -6.95 1.78
C GLY A 152 11.28 -5.92 2.90
N THR A 153 11.36 -4.64 2.56
CA THR A 153 11.28 -3.52 3.50
C THR A 153 10.41 -2.41 2.91
N LYS A 154 9.61 -1.76 3.75
CA LYS A 154 8.80 -0.59 3.39
C LYS A 154 9.07 0.52 4.39
N VAL A 155 9.39 1.71 3.87
CA VAL A 155 9.60 2.92 4.68
C VAL A 155 8.30 3.71 4.71
N PHE A 156 7.86 4.12 5.90
CA PHE A 156 6.66 4.94 6.09
C PHE A 156 7.07 6.31 6.64
N TYR A 157 6.53 7.35 6.03
CA TYR A 157 6.54 8.70 6.58
C TYR A 157 5.12 9.00 7.07
N LEU A 158 4.97 9.22 8.37
CA LEU A 158 3.68 9.44 9.01
C LEU A 158 3.61 10.88 9.49
N PHE A 159 2.50 11.53 9.20
CA PHE A 159 2.17 12.87 9.67
C PHE A 159 0.90 12.77 10.49
N ALA A 160 0.90 13.41 11.66
CA ALA A 160 -0.29 13.47 12.49
C ALA A 160 -1.39 14.28 11.76
N PRO A 161 -2.69 13.98 11.95
CA PRO A 161 -3.78 14.73 11.31
C PRO A 161 -3.69 16.24 11.53
N GLU A 162 -3.14 16.69 12.67
CA GLU A 162 -2.97 18.09 13.03
C GLU A 162 -1.92 18.81 12.16
N ALA A 163 -1.01 18.05 11.53
CA ALA A 163 -0.05 18.59 10.58
C ALA A 163 -0.65 18.78 9.17
N ALA A 164 -1.90 18.35 8.94
CA ALA A 164 -2.59 18.64 7.70
C ALA A 164 -2.83 20.15 7.60
N ILE A 165 -2.12 20.80 6.68
CA ILE A 165 -2.44 22.17 6.29
C ILE A 165 -3.84 22.12 5.66
N PRO A 166 -4.83 22.91 6.13
CA PRO A 166 -6.16 22.93 5.54
C PRO A 166 -6.06 23.32 4.07
N THR A 167 -6.12 22.35 3.17
CA THR A 167 -6.15 22.61 1.74
C THR A 167 -7.56 23.04 1.34
N PHE A 168 -7.74 24.36 1.21
CA PHE A 168 -8.76 25.08 0.45
C PHE A 168 -10.23 25.01 0.95
N GLY A 169 -10.60 26.05 1.70
CA GLY A 169 -11.97 26.49 1.97
C GLY A 169 -12.01 27.89 2.58
N GLU A 170 -11.04 28.24 3.43
CA GLU A 170 -10.81 29.62 3.83
C GLU A 170 -9.78 30.25 2.89
N ARG A 171 -10.24 31.15 2.02
CA ARG A 171 -9.42 32.30 1.67
C ARG A 171 -9.17 33.04 2.98
N VAL A 172 -8.08 32.71 3.67
CA VAL A 172 -7.48 33.63 4.63
C VAL A 172 -7.08 34.83 3.78
N GLY A 173 -7.96 35.83 3.73
CA GLY A 173 -7.59 37.14 3.24
C GLY A 173 -6.37 37.54 4.03
N LEU A 174 -5.25 37.74 3.34
CA LEU A 174 -4.15 38.53 3.88
C LEU A 174 -4.69 39.95 4.05
N ALA A 175 -5.46 40.16 5.12
CA ALA A 175 -5.61 41.46 5.75
C ALA A 175 -4.27 41.74 6.44
N GLY A 176 -3.27 42.07 5.63
CA GLY A 176 -2.08 42.76 6.07
C GLY A 176 -2.49 44.14 6.56
N GLY A 177 -3.02 44.18 7.79
CA GLY A 177 -3.06 45.39 8.58
C GLY A 177 -1.64 45.82 8.83
N VAL A 178 -1.21 46.86 8.11
CA VAL A 178 -0.04 47.65 8.52
C VAL A 178 -0.43 48.33 9.82
N HIS A 179 0.04 47.79 10.94
CA HIS A 179 0.15 48.54 12.16
C HIS A 179 1.62 48.79 12.49
N ARG A 180 1.97 50.06 12.22
CA ARG A 180 3.15 50.86 12.59
C ARG A 180 4.44 50.60 11.82
#